data_AF-A0A3D1TST3-F1
#
_entry.id   AF-A0A3D1TST3-F1
#
_cell.length_a   1.000
_cell.length_b   1.000
_cell.length_c   1.000
_cell.angle_alpha   90.00
_cell.angle_beta   90.00
_cell.angle_gamma   90.00
#
_symmetry.space_group_name_H-M   'P 1'
#
loop_
_entity.id
_entity.type
_entity.pdbx_description
1 polymer ?
#
loop_
_entity_poly.entity_id
_entity_poly.type
_entity_poly.pdbx_seq_one_letter_code
_entity_poly.pdbx_strand_id
1 'polypeptide(L)'
;MVRADAPVAGKVGIVTGGGSGHLPLFKGYVGRGLCDGVAIGNVFSSPSSAQVLEATKAVSGGVGVLYLYGNYGGDVFNFDLATDMAELEGIPTMTVVGRDDVASQPKERSADRRGVAGIMFAFKAAGAAAERGDSLEQVAAVAEDIIGNTATMGIGLSPTILPTTGKPSFELGDGEMEVGIGIHGEPGFHRGRVETADQIAERLTE
;
A
#
# COMPACT_ATOMS: atom_id res chain seq x y z
N MET A 1 -6.41 2.22 -13.68
CA MET A 1 -7.83 2.63 -13.48
C MET A 1 -7.80 3.96 -12.78
N VAL A 2 -8.68 4.89 -13.16
CA VAL A 2 -8.78 6.21 -12.52
C VAL A 2 -10.24 6.53 -12.22
N ARG A 3 -10.49 7.55 -11.40
CA ARG A 3 -11.83 8.11 -11.25
C ARG A 3 -12.38 8.55 -12.61
N ALA A 4 -13.69 8.42 -12.79
CA ALA A 4 -14.35 8.82 -14.04
C ALA A 4 -14.25 10.32 -14.34
N ASP A 5 -14.03 11.15 -13.31
CA ASP A 5 -13.87 12.60 -13.39
C ASP A 5 -12.40 13.06 -13.33
N ALA A 6 -11.43 12.14 -13.47
CA ALA A 6 -10.02 12.48 -13.56
C ALA A 6 -9.62 12.97 -14.98
N PRO A 7 -8.66 13.90 -15.09
CA PRO A 7 -7.98 14.61 -14.00
C PRO A 7 -8.86 15.73 -13.42
N VAL A 8 -8.69 16.00 -12.13
CA VAL A 8 -9.34 17.13 -11.45
C VAL A 8 -8.38 18.32 -11.46
N ALA A 9 -8.68 19.34 -12.26
CA ALA A 9 -7.81 20.51 -12.43
C ALA A 9 -7.56 21.26 -11.10
N GLY A 10 -6.30 21.66 -10.87
CA GLY A 10 -5.89 22.41 -9.68
C GLY A 10 -5.81 21.59 -8.39
N LYS A 11 -5.95 20.26 -8.49
CA LYS A 11 -5.89 19.33 -7.36
C LYS A 11 -4.70 18.38 -7.50
N VAL A 12 -4.02 18.09 -6.40
CA VAL A 12 -3.00 17.03 -6.35
C VAL A 12 -3.66 15.70 -6.72
N GLY A 13 -3.11 15.02 -7.72
CA GLY A 13 -3.53 13.65 -8.05
C GLY A 13 -2.91 12.66 -7.08
N ILE A 14 -3.61 11.59 -6.72
CA ILE A 14 -3.04 10.49 -5.91
C ILE A 14 -3.09 9.18 -6.69
N VAL A 15 -1.92 8.58 -6.94
CA VAL A 15 -1.79 7.25 -7.53
C VAL A 15 -1.32 6.27 -6.47
N THR A 16 -2.07 5.19 -6.31
CA THR A 16 -1.64 4.00 -5.57
C THR A 16 -1.39 2.83 -6.52
N GLY A 17 -0.95 1.69 -6.01
CA GLY A 17 -0.78 0.50 -6.83
C GLY A 17 -0.05 -0.63 -6.13
N GLY A 18 0.02 -1.73 -6.86
CA GLY A 18 0.70 -2.96 -6.44
C GLY A 18 0.12 -4.18 -7.12
N GLY A 19 0.54 -5.36 -6.67
CA GLY A 19 0.01 -6.63 -7.14
C GLY A 19 -1.48 -6.81 -6.83
N SER A 20 -2.18 -7.53 -7.72
CA SER A 20 -3.55 -7.97 -7.47
C SER A 20 -3.60 -9.06 -6.40
N GLY A 21 -4.79 -9.36 -5.86
CA GLY A 21 -5.00 -10.37 -4.81
C GLY A 21 -5.44 -9.81 -3.46
N HIS A 22 -5.43 -8.49 -3.30
CA HIS A 22 -5.68 -7.81 -2.01
C HIS A 22 -7.04 -7.10 -1.93
N LEU A 23 -8.02 -7.48 -2.76
CA LEU A 23 -9.31 -6.76 -2.87
C LEU A 23 -9.96 -6.55 -1.48
N PRO A 24 -10.43 -5.33 -1.15
CA PRO A 24 -10.61 -4.17 -2.02
C PRO A 24 -9.34 -3.38 -2.32
N LEU A 25 -8.22 -3.63 -1.64
CA LEU A 25 -6.94 -3.00 -1.95
C LEU A 25 -6.44 -3.47 -3.34
N PHE A 26 -6.07 -2.59 -4.27
CA PHE A 26 -6.06 -1.13 -4.19
C PHE A 26 -7.30 -0.48 -4.85
N LYS A 27 -7.99 -1.21 -5.74
CA LYS A 27 -9.05 -0.67 -6.62
C LYS A 27 -10.21 -0.02 -5.87
N GLY A 28 -10.60 -0.58 -4.73
CA GLY A 28 -11.71 -0.07 -3.92
C GLY A 28 -11.44 1.27 -3.24
N TYR A 29 -10.20 1.77 -3.29
CA TYR A 29 -9.82 3.07 -2.73
C TYR A 29 -9.66 4.16 -3.79
N VAL A 30 -10.07 3.91 -5.03
CA VAL A 30 -10.16 4.96 -6.06
C VAL A 30 -11.53 5.65 -5.95
N GLY A 31 -11.53 6.92 -5.59
CA GLY A 31 -12.76 7.69 -5.36
C GLY A 31 -12.51 9.07 -4.76
N ARG A 32 -13.55 9.89 -4.75
CA ARG A 32 -13.48 11.25 -4.18
C ARG A 32 -13.08 11.19 -2.70
N GLY A 33 -12.06 11.96 -2.33
CA GLY A 33 -11.54 12.00 -0.96
C GLY A 33 -10.71 10.77 -0.56
N LEU A 34 -10.30 9.96 -1.54
CA LEU A 34 -9.36 8.84 -1.44
C LEU A 34 -8.31 9.01 -2.57
N CYS A 35 -7.88 7.91 -3.22
CA CYS A 35 -6.97 7.96 -4.37
C CYS A 35 -7.71 8.34 -5.67
N ASP A 36 -7.00 8.96 -6.61
CA ASP A 36 -7.56 9.33 -7.91
C ASP A 36 -7.30 8.28 -8.99
N GLY A 37 -6.24 7.51 -8.82
CA GLY A 37 -5.81 6.49 -9.76
C GLY A 37 -5.13 5.31 -9.09
N VAL A 38 -5.08 4.21 -9.84
CA VAL A 38 -4.40 2.99 -9.44
C VAL A 38 -3.76 2.28 -10.62
N ALA A 39 -2.51 1.88 -10.44
CA ALA A 39 -1.80 0.93 -11.29
C ALA A 39 -1.86 -0.48 -10.65
N ILE A 40 -2.34 -1.48 -11.38
CA ILE A 40 -2.50 -2.85 -10.86
C ILE A 40 -1.70 -3.81 -11.72
N GLY A 41 -0.80 -4.56 -11.07
CA GLY A 41 -0.05 -5.64 -11.69
C GLY A 41 -0.78 -6.98 -11.64
N ASN A 42 -0.04 -8.06 -11.92
CA ASN A 42 -0.54 -9.44 -11.78
C ASN A 42 -0.74 -9.81 -10.30
N VAL A 43 -1.28 -11.00 -10.04
CA VAL A 43 -1.47 -11.49 -8.66
C VAL A 43 -0.13 -11.51 -7.93
N PHE A 44 -0.03 -10.77 -6.84
CA PHE A 44 1.18 -10.59 -6.00
C PHE A 44 2.43 -10.15 -6.77
N SER A 45 2.25 -9.38 -7.84
CA SER A 45 3.37 -8.81 -8.61
C SER A 45 3.09 -7.36 -8.94
N SER A 46 4.05 -6.47 -8.62
CA SER A 46 3.97 -5.02 -8.90
C SER A 46 3.50 -4.72 -10.33
N PRO A 47 2.75 -3.63 -10.57
CA PRO A 47 2.58 -3.08 -11.90
C PRO A 47 3.93 -2.66 -12.49
N SER A 48 4.02 -2.55 -13.81
CA SER A 48 5.19 -1.97 -14.46
C SER A 48 5.23 -0.45 -14.27
N SER A 49 6.42 0.14 -14.31
CA SER A 49 6.60 1.59 -14.27
C SER A 49 5.81 2.32 -15.37
N ALA A 50 5.67 1.72 -16.56
CA ALA A 50 4.84 2.27 -17.64
C ALA A 50 3.35 2.32 -17.25
N GLN A 51 2.81 1.30 -16.57
CA GLN A 51 1.44 1.32 -16.08
C GLN A 51 1.23 2.38 -14.99
N VAL A 52 2.25 2.59 -14.14
CA VAL A 52 2.24 3.66 -13.13
C VAL A 52 2.23 5.02 -13.82
N LEU A 53 3.13 5.26 -14.79
CA LEU A 53 3.19 6.53 -15.53
C LEU A 53 1.87 6.86 -16.23
N GLU A 54 1.23 5.89 -16.87
CA GLU A 54 -0.07 6.14 -17.53
C GLU A 54 -1.15 6.52 -16.52
N ALA A 55 -1.15 5.92 -15.33
CA ALA A 55 -2.04 6.35 -14.25
C ALA A 55 -1.68 7.78 -13.77
N THR A 56 -0.39 8.10 -13.63
CA THR A 56 0.11 9.43 -13.26
C THR A 56 -0.37 10.51 -14.23
N LYS A 57 -0.18 10.30 -15.53
CA LYS A 57 -0.65 11.20 -16.59
C LYS A 57 -2.16 11.40 -16.54
N ALA A 58 -2.92 10.32 -16.33
CA ALA A 58 -4.38 10.37 -16.29
C ALA A 58 -4.95 11.10 -15.06
N VAL A 59 -4.21 11.21 -13.96
CA VAL A 59 -4.69 11.91 -12.74
C VAL A 59 -4.05 13.27 -12.51
N SER A 60 -3.06 13.66 -13.31
CA SER A 60 -2.35 14.93 -13.13
C SER A 60 -3.28 16.13 -13.34
N GLY A 61 -3.63 16.81 -12.24
CA GLY A 61 -4.43 18.03 -12.22
C GLY A 61 -3.63 19.31 -12.51
N GLY A 62 -2.35 19.19 -12.89
CA GLY A 62 -1.44 20.31 -13.15
C GLY A 62 -0.71 20.85 -11.91
N VAL A 63 -0.91 20.27 -10.73
CA VAL A 63 -0.25 20.68 -9.46
C VAL A 63 0.52 19.53 -8.78
N GLY A 64 0.90 18.52 -9.56
CA GLY A 64 1.68 17.37 -9.13
C GLY A 64 0.86 16.14 -8.73
N VAL A 65 1.57 15.02 -8.49
CA VAL A 65 0.98 13.72 -8.16
C VAL A 65 1.71 13.06 -6.98
N LEU A 66 0.95 12.62 -5.98
CA LEU A 66 1.46 11.79 -4.88
C LEU A 66 1.37 10.31 -5.25
N TYR A 67 2.48 9.60 -5.15
CA TYR A 67 2.53 8.14 -5.11
C TYR A 67 2.40 7.66 -3.67
N LEU A 68 1.35 6.88 -3.40
CA LEU A 68 1.06 6.35 -2.06
C LEU A 68 0.76 4.85 -2.14
N TYR A 69 1.70 4.01 -1.75
CA TYR A 69 1.64 2.55 -1.92
C TYR A 69 2.42 1.81 -0.82
N GLY A 70 2.30 0.47 -0.76
CA GLY A 70 2.94 -0.34 0.29
C GLY A 70 4.45 -0.51 0.10
N ASN A 71 5.21 -0.61 1.19
CA ASN A 71 6.67 -0.77 1.12
C ASN A 71 7.08 -2.21 0.76
N TYR A 72 7.06 -2.51 -0.54
CA TYR A 72 7.56 -3.74 -1.13
C TYR A 72 8.56 -3.43 -2.23
N GLY A 73 9.69 -4.13 -2.27
CA GLY A 73 10.80 -3.79 -3.16
C GLY A 73 10.42 -3.72 -4.65
N GLY A 74 9.52 -4.59 -5.11
CA GLY A 74 9.01 -4.54 -6.48
C GLY A 74 8.18 -3.30 -6.78
N ASP A 75 7.34 -2.89 -5.82
CA ASP A 75 6.52 -1.68 -5.96
C ASP A 75 7.42 -0.43 -5.90
N VAL A 76 8.31 -0.34 -4.91
CA VAL A 76 9.30 0.74 -4.76
C VAL A 76 10.09 0.95 -6.05
N PHE A 77 10.68 -0.12 -6.58
CA PHE A 77 11.45 -0.05 -7.82
C PHE A 77 10.64 0.48 -9.02
N ASN A 78 9.41 -0.01 -9.22
CA ASN A 78 8.60 0.42 -10.36
C ASN A 78 8.07 1.85 -10.23
N PHE A 79 7.72 2.28 -9.01
CA PHE A 79 7.26 3.64 -8.75
C PHE A 79 8.40 4.67 -8.76
N ASP A 80 9.61 4.28 -8.36
CA ASP A 80 10.81 5.11 -8.51
C ASP A 80 11.13 5.33 -10.00
N LEU A 81 11.13 4.28 -10.81
CA LEU A 81 11.28 4.43 -12.27
C LEU A 81 10.15 5.28 -12.88
N ALA A 82 8.93 5.15 -12.38
CA ALA A 82 7.81 5.97 -12.84
C ALA A 82 7.94 7.45 -12.41
N THR A 83 8.69 7.74 -11.34
CA THR A 83 9.05 9.10 -10.92
C THR A 83 9.99 9.71 -11.94
N ASP A 84 11.08 9.03 -12.28
CA ASP A 84 12.02 9.49 -13.32
C ASP A 84 11.32 9.71 -14.66
N MET A 85 10.41 8.81 -15.05
CA MET A 85 9.64 8.95 -16.28
C MET A 85 8.64 10.11 -16.24
N ALA A 86 8.01 10.37 -15.09
CA ALA A 86 7.07 11.49 -14.92
C ALA A 86 7.78 12.85 -14.93
N GLU A 87 9.02 12.92 -14.42
CA GLU A 87 9.85 14.11 -14.49
C GLU A 87 10.14 14.51 -15.95
N LEU A 88 10.43 13.55 -16.83
CA LEU A 88 10.62 13.79 -18.27
C LEU A 88 9.36 14.33 -18.96
N GLU A 89 8.17 14.06 -18.40
CA GLU A 89 6.88 14.56 -18.86
C GLU A 89 6.49 15.89 -18.19
N GLY A 90 7.36 16.43 -17.32
CA GLY A 90 7.11 17.67 -16.59
C GLY A 90 6.04 17.56 -15.50
N ILE A 91 5.80 16.36 -14.96
CA ILE A 91 4.83 16.12 -13.88
C ILE A 91 5.60 15.98 -12.56
N PRO A 92 5.49 16.95 -11.63
CA PRO A 92 6.10 16.82 -10.31
C PRO A 92 5.47 15.65 -9.52
N THR A 93 6.30 14.82 -8.92
CA THR A 93 5.84 13.71 -8.08
C THR A 93 6.51 13.71 -6.71
N MET A 94 5.79 13.20 -5.71
CA MET A 94 6.34 12.83 -4.41
C MET A 94 5.90 11.42 -4.06
N THR A 95 6.69 10.71 -3.25
CA THR A 95 6.40 9.34 -2.84
C THR A 95 6.27 9.26 -1.33
N VAL A 96 5.23 8.58 -0.86
CA VAL A 96 5.05 8.17 0.53
C VAL A 96 4.75 6.68 0.54
N VAL A 97 5.54 5.92 1.30
CA VAL A 97 5.39 4.46 1.39
C VAL A 97 4.74 4.07 2.71
N GLY A 98 3.71 3.22 2.64
CA GLY A 98 3.11 2.59 3.81
C GLY A 98 4.11 1.64 4.48
N ARG A 99 4.25 1.76 5.80
CA ARG A 99 5.23 1.01 6.62
C ARG A 99 4.71 0.75 8.04
N ASP A 100 3.43 0.37 8.07
CA ASP A 100 2.63 0.20 9.29
C ASP A 100 2.82 -1.17 9.95
N ASP A 101 3.35 -2.17 9.25
CA ASP A 101 3.50 -3.53 9.79
C ASP A 101 4.61 -3.63 10.84
N VAL A 102 4.22 -3.57 12.12
CA VAL A 102 5.17 -3.55 13.23
C VAL A 102 5.81 -4.91 13.51
N ALA A 103 5.25 -5.99 12.97
CA ALA A 103 5.82 -7.33 13.08
C ALA A 103 6.95 -7.57 12.08
N SER A 104 6.97 -6.84 10.98
CA SER A 104 7.95 -7.05 9.90
C SER A 104 9.36 -6.57 10.24
N GLN A 105 9.49 -5.49 11.03
CA GLN A 105 10.77 -4.94 11.48
C GLN A 105 10.64 -4.20 12.82
N PRO A 106 11.70 -4.20 13.65
CA PRO A 106 11.71 -3.48 14.92
C PRO A 106 11.65 -1.96 14.71
N LYS A 107 11.36 -1.21 15.77
CA LYS A 107 11.12 0.25 15.70
C LYS A 107 12.30 1.03 15.13
N GLU A 108 13.52 0.59 15.45
CA GLU A 108 14.79 1.15 14.97
C GLU A 108 14.93 1.03 13.45
N ARG A 109 14.21 0.07 12.84
CA ARG A 109 14.14 -0.17 11.40
C ARG A 109 12.73 0.06 10.86
N SER A 110 11.99 0.99 11.46
CA SER A 110 10.61 1.29 11.05
C SER A 110 10.47 1.71 9.58
N ALA A 111 11.51 2.32 8.99
CA ALA A 111 11.56 2.63 7.55
C ALA A 111 11.54 1.39 6.65
N ASP A 112 11.98 0.23 7.15
CA ASP A 112 12.06 -1.03 6.41
C ASP A 112 10.80 -1.90 6.61
N ARG A 113 9.79 -1.42 7.35
CA ARG A 113 8.56 -2.18 7.61
C ARG A 113 7.72 -2.31 6.35
N ARG A 114 7.05 -3.46 6.22
CA ARG A 114 6.04 -3.69 5.17
C ARG A 114 4.88 -2.70 5.31
N GLY A 115 4.27 -2.33 4.20
CA GLY A 115 3.02 -1.56 4.18
C GLY A 115 1.82 -2.47 3.99
N VAL A 116 0.91 -2.51 4.96
CA VAL A 116 -0.23 -3.45 4.96
C VAL A 116 -1.55 -2.69 5.15
N ALA A 117 -2.50 -3.20 5.94
CA ALA A 117 -3.86 -2.68 6.03
C ALA A 117 -3.95 -1.21 6.48
N GLY A 118 -2.99 -0.72 7.27
CA GLY A 118 -3.01 0.61 7.86
C GLY A 118 -2.82 1.74 6.84
N ILE A 119 -2.25 1.44 5.68
CA ILE A 119 -2.10 2.43 4.59
C ILE A 119 -3.44 3.05 4.14
N MET A 120 -4.56 2.36 4.41
CA MET A 120 -5.90 2.87 4.14
C MET A 120 -6.17 4.22 4.84
N PHE A 121 -5.67 4.42 6.05
CA PHE A 121 -5.82 5.68 6.77
C PHE A 121 -5.10 6.82 6.04
N ALA A 122 -3.91 6.53 5.48
CA ALA A 122 -3.16 7.49 4.68
C ALA A 122 -3.89 7.85 3.39
N PHE A 123 -4.49 6.88 2.69
CA PHE A 123 -5.34 7.17 1.52
C PHE A 123 -6.47 8.14 1.86
N LYS A 124 -7.14 7.93 3.00
CA LYS A 124 -8.25 8.77 3.44
C LYS A 124 -7.81 10.17 3.83
N ALA A 125 -6.72 10.31 4.56
CA ALA A 125 -6.23 11.60 5.02
C ALA A 125 -5.62 12.42 3.86
N ALA A 126 -4.75 11.79 3.07
CA ALA A 126 -4.15 12.42 1.89
C ALA A 126 -5.21 12.80 0.85
N GLY A 127 -6.18 11.91 0.58
CA GLY A 127 -7.29 12.21 -0.30
C GLY A 127 -8.16 13.37 0.18
N ALA A 128 -8.37 13.51 1.50
CA ALA A 128 -9.08 14.67 2.05
C ALA A 128 -8.26 15.97 1.93
N ALA A 129 -6.96 15.92 2.17
CA ALA A 129 -6.06 17.06 2.01
C ALA A 129 -6.00 17.51 0.53
N ALA A 130 -5.90 16.57 -0.40
CA ALA A 130 -5.93 16.85 -1.83
C ALA A 130 -7.26 17.50 -2.25
N GLU A 131 -8.40 16.97 -1.80
CA GLU A 131 -9.73 17.58 -2.09
C GLU A 131 -9.91 18.98 -1.48
N ARG A 132 -9.16 19.34 -0.44
CA ARG A 132 -9.13 20.69 0.13
C ARG A 132 -8.31 21.68 -0.71
N GLY A 133 -7.51 21.19 -1.66
CA GLY A 133 -6.63 21.99 -2.51
C GLY A 133 -5.25 22.25 -1.88
N ASP A 134 -4.85 21.44 -0.91
CA ASP A 134 -3.51 21.52 -0.31
C ASP A 134 -2.41 21.24 -1.37
N SER A 135 -1.21 21.78 -1.15
CA SER A 135 -0.06 21.55 -2.05
C SER A 135 0.43 20.11 -2.02
N LEU A 136 1.21 19.69 -3.02
CA LEU A 136 1.77 18.34 -3.08
C LEU A 136 2.57 17.99 -1.81
N GLU A 137 3.36 18.93 -1.31
CA GLU A 137 4.15 18.78 -0.08
C GLU A 137 3.28 18.63 1.16
N GLN A 138 2.19 19.39 1.24
CA GLN A 138 1.24 19.31 2.35
C GLN A 138 0.48 17.98 2.33
N VAL A 139 0.04 17.52 1.15
CA VAL A 139 -0.63 16.23 0.98
C VAL A 139 0.32 15.08 1.34
N ALA A 140 1.57 15.14 0.89
CA ALA A 140 2.60 14.16 1.24
C ALA A 140 2.89 14.16 2.75
N ALA A 141 3.03 15.34 3.39
CA ALA A 141 3.26 15.45 4.82
C ALA A 141 2.11 14.86 5.66
N VAL A 142 0.85 15.06 5.23
CA VAL A 142 -0.32 14.44 5.88
C VAL A 142 -0.27 12.92 5.75
N ALA A 143 0.05 12.38 4.57
CA ALA A 143 0.17 10.94 4.38
C ALA A 143 1.25 10.34 5.27
N GLU A 144 2.42 11.00 5.32
CA GLU A 144 3.58 10.59 6.09
C GLU A 144 3.32 10.63 7.60
N ASP A 145 2.64 11.66 8.11
CA ASP A 145 2.22 11.76 9.52
C ASP A 145 1.28 10.61 9.92
N ILE A 146 0.29 10.30 9.07
CA ILE A 146 -0.62 9.18 9.33
C ILE A 146 0.14 7.85 9.35
N ILE A 147 1.04 7.62 8.39
CA ILE A 147 1.84 6.39 8.35
C ILE A 147 2.74 6.27 9.58
N GLY A 148 3.38 7.36 10.00
CA GLY A 148 4.22 7.39 11.20
C GLY A 148 3.47 7.08 12.50
N ASN A 149 2.16 7.30 12.53
CA ASN A 149 1.29 7.07 13.68
C ASN A 149 0.37 5.85 13.53
N THR A 150 0.57 5.03 12.49
CA THR A 150 -0.23 3.82 12.25
C THR A 150 0.61 2.58 12.52
N ALA A 151 0.05 1.66 13.29
CA ALA A 151 0.64 0.35 13.60
C ALA A 151 -0.36 -0.75 13.25
N THR A 152 0.13 -1.79 12.60
CA THR A 152 -0.65 -2.98 12.25
C THR A 152 0.14 -4.24 12.51
N MET A 153 -0.58 -5.31 12.84
CA MET A 153 -0.03 -6.65 12.96
C MET A 153 -1.13 -7.64 12.57
N GLY A 154 -0.78 -8.61 11.73
CA GLY A 154 -1.69 -9.65 11.25
C GLY A 154 -1.36 -11.03 11.79
N ILE A 155 -2.31 -11.95 11.68
CA ILE A 155 -2.11 -13.38 11.92
C ILE A 155 -2.60 -14.20 10.73
N GLY A 156 -1.94 -15.32 10.45
CA GLY A 156 -2.33 -16.29 9.44
C GLY A 156 -2.77 -17.60 10.09
N LEU A 157 -3.95 -18.10 9.73
CA LEU A 157 -4.48 -19.40 10.17
C LEU A 157 -4.43 -20.47 9.08
N SER A 158 -4.18 -20.05 7.84
CA SER A 158 -4.06 -20.92 6.68
C SER A 158 -3.33 -20.18 5.56
N PRO A 159 -2.59 -20.88 4.70
CA PRO A 159 -1.91 -20.26 3.58
C PRO A 159 -2.87 -19.85 2.47
N THR A 160 -2.50 -18.81 1.73
CA THR A 160 -3.22 -18.39 0.52
C THR A 160 -2.87 -19.35 -0.62
N ILE A 161 -3.87 -19.84 -1.35
CA ILE A 161 -3.64 -20.62 -2.58
C ILE A 161 -3.37 -19.66 -3.73
N LEU A 162 -2.18 -19.76 -4.32
CA LEU A 162 -1.81 -18.95 -5.48
C LEU A 162 -2.58 -19.43 -6.71
N PRO A 163 -3.40 -18.57 -7.36
CA PRO A 163 -4.20 -18.97 -8.51
C PRO A 163 -3.36 -19.45 -9.70
N THR A 164 -2.13 -18.95 -9.84
CA THR A 164 -1.21 -19.27 -10.94
C THR A 164 -0.59 -20.66 -10.83
N THR A 165 -0.42 -21.17 -9.61
CA THR A 165 0.23 -22.47 -9.38
C THR A 165 -0.72 -23.52 -8.78
N GLY A 166 -1.86 -23.09 -8.24
CA GLY A 166 -2.79 -23.94 -7.50
C GLY A 166 -2.22 -24.45 -6.17
N LYS A 167 -1.12 -23.87 -5.68
CA LYS A 167 -0.40 -24.32 -4.48
C LYS A 167 -0.48 -23.29 -3.35
N PRO A 168 -0.37 -23.74 -2.08
CA PRO A 168 -0.17 -22.84 -0.94
C PRO A 168 1.04 -21.91 -1.12
N SER A 169 0.93 -20.67 -0.65
CA SER A 169 2.04 -19.69 -0.64
C SER A 169 3.14 -20.05 0.37
N PHE A 170 2.77 -20.75 1.44
CA PHE A 170 3.67 -21.31 2.44
C PHE A 170 3.01 -22.56 3.08
N GLU A 171 3.75 -23.29 3.89
CA GLU A 171 3.24 -24.45 4.63
C GLU A 171 2.88 -24.05 6.07
N LEU A 172 1.68 -24.40 6.53
CA LEU A 172 1.23 -24.26 7.91
C LEU A 172 0.60 -25.58 8.34
N GLY A 173 0.98 -26.11 9.50
CA GLY A 173 0.44 -27.38 9.99
C GLY A 173 -1.01 -27.26 10.45
N ASP A 174 -1.72 -28.39 10.49
CA ASP A 174 -3.09 -28.42 11.01
C ASP A 174 -3.13 -27.94 12.47
N GLY A 175 -3.94 -26.92 12.73
CA GLY A 175 -4.05 -26.31 14.05
C GLY A 175 -2.85 -25.43 14.43
N GLU A 176 -2.06 -24.97 13.46
CA GLU A 176 -1.03 -23.95 13.65
C GLU A 176 -1.50 -22.55 13.19
N MET A 177 -0.88 -21.52 13.75
CA MET A 177 -1.02 -20.13 13.34
C MET A 177 0.35 -19.47 13.17
N GLU A 178 0.40 -18.40 12.38
CA GLU A 178 1.59 -17.58 12.19
C GLU A 178 1.30 -16.12 12.52
N VAL A 179 1.97 -15.59 13.53
CA VAL A 179 1.79 -14.21 14.03
C VAL A 179 2.80 -13.29 13.35
N GLY A 180 2.31 -12.17 12.84
CA GLY A 180 3.11 -11.20 12.09
C GLY A 180 3.31 -11.58 10.64
N ILE A 181 2.46 -12.45 10.07
CA ILE A 181 2.57 -12.83 8.67
C ILE A 181 2.32 -11.65 7.74
N GLY A 182 3.08 -11.58 6.64
CA GLY A 182 2.87 -10.58 5.60
C GLY A 182 1.70 -10.91 4.67
N ILE A 183 1.22 -9.92 3.91
CA ILE A 183 0.05 -10.07 3.03
C ILE A 183 0.29 -10.98 1.81
N HIS A 184 1.56 -11.32 1.50
CA HIS A 184 1.91 -12.28 0.46
C HIS A 184 2.34 -13.64 1.04
N GLY A 185 2.23 -13.84 2.35
CA GLY A 185 2.70 -15.03 3.06
C GLY A 185 4.17 -14.96 3.46
N GLU A 186 4.76 -13.76 3.52
CA GLU A 186 6.09 -13.58 4.07
C GLU A 186 6.10 -13.97 5.56
N PRO A 187 7.15 -14.68 6.04
CA PRO A 187 7.16 -15.20 7.40
C PRO A 187 6.91 -14.13 8.47
N GLY A 188 6.20 -14.54 9.52
CA GLY A 188 6.04 -13.76 10.74
C GLY A 188 7.18 -13.99 11.73
N PHE A 189 7.01 -13.47 12.95
CA PHE A 189 8.00 -13.63 14.03
C PHE A 189 7.71 -14.82 14.94
N HIS A 190 6.50 -15.38 14.88
CA HIS A 190 6.11 -16.52 15.71
C HIS A 190 5.18 -17.47 14.96
N ARG A 191 5.47 -18.77 15.06
CA ARG A 191 4.61 -19.86 14.59
C ARG A 191 4.38 -20.84 15.73
N GLY A 192 3.15 -21.27 15.91
CA GLY A 192 2.76 -22.15 17.02
C GLY A 192 1.36 -22.70 16.86
N ARG A 193 0.86 -23.39 17.89
CA ARG A 193 -0.54 -23.85 17.91
C ARG A 193 -1.49 -22.66 17.89
N VAL A 194 -2.63 -22.81 17.22
CA VAL A 194 -3.73 -21.85 17.26
C VAL A 194 -4.14 -21.62 18.70
N GLU A 195 -4.14 -20.35 19.10
CA GLU A 195 -4.57 -19.90 20.42
C GLU A 195 -6.04 -19.47 20.41
N THR A 196 -6.59 -19.18 21.58
CA THR A 196 -7.92 -18.55 21.67
C THR A 196 -7.87 -17.13 21.12
N ALA A 197 -9.02 -16.62 20.64
CA ALA A 197 -9.11 -15.25 20.14
C ALA A 197 -8.66 -14.21 21.19
N ASP A 198 -8.94 -14.45 22.48
CA ASP A 198 -8.52 -13.57 23.57
C ASP A 198 -7.00 -13.52 23.73
N GLN A 199 -6.32 -14.67 23.68
CA GLN A 199 -4.86 -14.76 23.75
C GLN A 199 -4.19 -14.09 22.53
N ILE A 200 -4.76 -14.29 21.34
CA ILE A 200 -4.28 -13.63 20.12
C ILE A 200 -4.43 -12.12 20.26
N ALA A 201 -5.59 -11.64 20.71
CA ALA A 201 -5.83 -10.21 20.90
C ALA A 201 -4.86 -9.61 21.92
N GLU A 202 -4.61 -10.29 23.05
CA GLU A 202 -3.63 -9.86 24.06
C GLU A 202 -2.24 -9.70 23.42
N ARG A 203 -1.75 -10.73 22.71
CA ARG A 203 -0.45 -10.68 22.01
C ARG A 203 -0.33 -9.57 20.97
N LEU A 204 -1.42 -9.24 20.27
CA LEU A 204 -1.42 -8.17 19.27
C LEU A 204 -1.35 -6.76 19.89
N THR A 205 -1.65 -6.64 21.19
CA THR A 205 -1.72 -5.36 21.92
C THR A 205 -0.58 -5.12 22.90
N GLU A 206 0.27 -6.12 23.16
CA GLU A 206 1.50 -6.01 23.94
C GLU A 206 2.59 -5.19 23.23
#